data_AF-A0A6A5HEX9-F1
#
_entry.id   AF-A0A6A5HEX9-F1
#
_cell.length_a   1.000
_cell.length_b   1.000
_cell.length_c   1.000
_cell.angle_alpha   90.00
_cell.angle_beta   90.00
_cell.angle_gamma   90.00
#
_symmetry.space_group_name_H-M   'P 1'
#
loop_
_entity.id
_entity.type
_entity.pdbx_description
1 polymer ?
#
loop_
_entity_poly.entity_id
_entity_poly.type
_entity_poly.pdbx_seq_one_letter_code
_entity_poly.pdbx_strand_id
1 'polypeptide(L)'
;MRSFHRELLEKFEEIGGDEWPRSVIRVMREFKLESVEELREACAKAAQVQVEENLLTECWKEEKEMLGEQIREIQREKEMLGEQIRKSQREKEVAEAQVRKLEKALTKPRKKLDPEERKPNGLRDESQEIAVETVAGDEKTSEEKKVFMVGNLGIRVENRNPYRETAEKSKEIAVDTVTDEEKEGMKPKKTVIRESKILITPKIGVKGKSIFEYRKSALNTWKDKFDFANVESVVFLVNLTEDEETNQKLGALVLELAEEVKEITIIPYMMECAKSGLVESWKRSWITAGNVKWNDSSASGKTGEKFKTVEQLLEFLEESTTENLVVAKLRKESVTSEARTKENKWSHH
;
A
#
# COMPACT_ATOMS: atom_id res chain seq x y z
N MET A 1 49.52 -57.70 6.45
CA MET A 1 48.14 -58.24 6.55
C MET A 1 47.50 -58.07 7.93
N ARG A 2 48.22 -58.26 9.06
CA ARG A 2 47.65 -58.09 10.42
C ARG A 2 47.33 -56.64 10.85
N SER A 3 48.00 -55.63 10.28
CA SER A 3 47.71 -54.21 10.55
C SER A 3 46.37 -53.79 9.96
N PHE A 4 46.13 -54.14 8.69
CA PHE A 4 44.89 -53.85 7.97
C PHE A 4 43.62 -54.42 8.63
N HIS A 5 43.70 -55.63 9.18
CA HIS A 5 42.56 -56.25 9.88
C HIS A 5 42.23 -55.55 11.21
N ARG A 6 43.25 -55.02 11.91
CA ARG A 6 43.05 -54.26 13.14
C ARG A 6 42.40 -52.91 12.85
N GLU A 7 42.89 -52.23 11.82
CA GLU A 7 42.37 -50.94 11.36
C GLU A 7 40.91 -51.05 10.88
N LEU A 8 40.55 -52.16 10.22
CA LEU A 8 39.17 -52.45 9.83
C LEU A 8 38.27 -52.73 11.03
N LEU A 9 38.78 -53.46 12.04
CA LEU A 9 38.00 -53.78 13.24
C LEU A 9 37.76 -52.53 14.10
N GLU A 10 38.78 -51.68 14.26
CA GLU A 10 38.65 -50.40 14.97
C GLU A 10 37.63 -49.49 14.28
N LYS A 11 37.68 -49.38 12.94
CA LYS A 11 36.68 -48.61 12.19
C LYS A 11 35.28 -49.22 12.28
N PHE A 12 35.17 -50.55 12.30
CA PHE A 12 33.89 -51.23 12.46
C PHE A 12 33.27 -50.96 13.83
N GLU A 13 34.06 -51.00 14.90
CA GLU A 13 33.59 -50.64 16.25
C GLU A 13 33.29 -49.14 16.37
N GLU A 14 34.09 -48.27 15.74
CA GLU A 14 33.90 -46.80 15.73
C GLU A 14 32.56 -46.39 15.12
N ILE A 15 32.09 -47.10 14.08
CA ILE A 15 30.76 -46.86 13.48
C ILE A 15 29.61 -47.61 14.19
N GLY A 16 29.86 -48.13 15.39
CA GLY A 16 28.84 -48.81 16.21
C GLY A 16 28.72 -50.32 16.00
N GLY A 17 29.68 -50.93 15.30
CA GLY A 17 29.77 -52.38 15.10
C GLY A 17 28.46 -53.00 14.61
N ASP A 18 28.01 -54.06 15.29
CA ASP A 18 26.75 -54.74 14.99
C ASP A 18 25.49 -53.98 15.43
N GLU A 19 25.62 -52.93 16.25
CA GLU A 19 24.46 -52.15 16.72
C GLU A 19 23.89 -51.27 15.62
N TRP A 20 24.75 -50.79 14.71
CA TRP A 20 24.34 -49.96 13.59
C TRP A 20 23.44 -50.73 12.60
N PRO A 21 23.84 -51.91 12.07
CA PRO A 21 22.95 -52.74 11.25
C PRO A 21 21.64 -53.10 11.95
N ARG A 22 21.66 -53.43 13.25
CA ARG A 22 20.45 -53.77 14.02
C ARG A 22 19.50 -52.57 14.14
N SER A 23 20.04 -51.38 14.35
CA SER A 23 19.26 -50.14 14.45
C SER A 23 18.64 -49.76 13.11
N VAL A 24 19.37 -49.90 12.01
CA VAL A 24 18.86 -49.69 10.65
C VAL A 24 17.72 -50.67 10.33
N ILE A 25 17.89 -51.97 10.62
CA ILE A 25 16.84 -52.97 10.41
C ILE A 25 15.59 -52.68 11.25
N ARG A 26 15.76 -52.21 12.48
CA ARG A 26 14.64 -51.82 13.35
C ARG A 26 13.85 -50.66 12.74
N VAL A 27 14.53 -49.61 12.29
CA VAL A 27 13.92 -48.45 11.61
C VAL A 27 13.23 -48.89 10.33
N MET A 28 13.89 -49.67 9.47
CA MET A 28 13.28 -50.19 8.24
C MET A 28 12.01 -51.01 8.53
N ARG A 29 11.99 -51.83 9.59
CA ARG A 29 10.77 -52.58 9.99
C ARG A 29 9.67 -51.66 10.51
N GLU A 30 10.01 -50.70 11.35
CA GLU A 30 9.06 -49.76 11.97
C GLU A 30 8.35 -48.90 10.91
N PHE A 31 9.11 -48.42 9.93
CA PHE A 31 8.61 -47.62 8.82
C PHE A 31 8.17 -48.45 7.61
N LYS A 32 8.21 -49.80 7.71
CA LYS A 32 7.81 -50.75 6.66
C LYS A 32 8.52 -50.52 5.32
N LEU A 33 9.83 -50.25 5.38
CA LEU A 33 10.69 -50.03 4.22
C LEU A 33 11.30 -51.36 3.78
N GLU A 34 11.23 -51.65 2.48
CA GLU A 34 11.71 -52.90 1.89
C GLU A 34 13.10 -52.73 1.24
N SER A 35 13.52 -51.49 0.99
CA SER A 35 14.79 -51.17 0.32
C SER A 35 15.62 -50.10 1.04
N VAL A 36 16.94 -50.11 0.78
CA VAL A 36 17.86 -49.09 1.30
C VAL A 36 17.60 -47.73 0.63
N GLU A 37 17.11 -47.75 -0.60
CA GLU A 37 16.69 -46.59 -1.37
C GLU A 37 15.51 -45.88 -0.71
N GLU A 38 14.47 -46.62 -0.29
CA GLU A 38 13.34 -46.07 0.47
C GLU A 38 13.79 -45.46 1.81
N LEU A 39 14.76 -46.08 2.48
CA LEU A 39 15.34 -45.51 3.71
C LEU A 39 16.09 -44.20 3.44
N ARG A 40 16.89 -44.13 2.37
CA ARG A 40 17.57 -42.88 1.98
C ARG A 40 16.58 -41.79 1.64
N GLU A 41 15.53 -42.12 0.91
CA GLU A 41 14.46 -41.17 0.54
C GLU A 41 13.70 -40.68 1.77
N ALA A 42 13.34 -41.58 2.70
CA ALA A 42 12.68 -41.22 3.95
C ALA A 42 13.56 -40.31 4.83
N CYS A 43 14.85 -40.61 4.94
CA CYS A 43 15.81 -39.75 5.65
C CYS A 43 15.97 -38.38 4.98
N ALA A 44 16.02 -38.32 3.65
CA ALA A 44 16.11 -37.06 2.91
C ALA A 44 14.85 -36.21 3.10
N LYS A 45 13.66 -36.83 3.02
CA LYS A 45 12.37 -36.17 3.29
C LYS A 45 12.29 -35.66 4.73
N ALA A 46 12.70 -36.46 5.72
CA ALA A 46 12.70 -36.05 7.11
C ALA A 46 13.64 -34.86 7.36
N ALA A 47 14.83 -34.87 6.75
CA ALA A 47 15.76 -33.73 6.83
C ALA A 47 15.18 -32.47 6.17
N GLN A 48 14.49 -32.62 5.03
CA GLN A 48 13.82 -31.51 4.36
C GLN A 48 12.70 -30.92 5.21
N VAL A 49 11.83 -31.75 5.78
CA VAL A 49 10.74 -31.33 6.68
C VAL A 49 11.31 -30.57 7.89
N GLN A 50 12.42 -31.03 8.46
CA GLN A 50 13.07 -30.34 9.58
C GLN A 50 13.60 -28.95 9.20
N VAL A 51 14.16 -28.81 8.00
CA VAL A 51 14.63 -27.51 7.47
C VAL A 51 13.45 -26.58 7.23
N GLU A 52 12.36 -27.08 6.64
CA GLU A 52 11.13 -26.32 6.40
C GLU A 52 10.48 -25.85 7.70
N GLU A 53 10.40 -26.71 8.73
CA GLU A 53 9.86 -26.36 10.05
C GLU A 53 10.71 -25.28 10.75
N ASN A 54 12.04 -25.38 10.66
CA ASN A 54 12.95 -24.38 11.22
C ASN A 54 12.83 -23.03 10.51
N LEU A 55 12.75 -23.03 9.17
CA LEU A 55 12.54 -21.81 8.37
C LEU A 55 11.20 -21.16 8.68
N LEU A 56 10.13 -21.96 8.81
CA LEU A 56 8.82 -21.46 9.18
C LEU A 56 8.85 -20.80 10.56
N THR A 57 9.56 -21.42 11.52
CA THR A 57 9.69 -20.92 12.89
C THR A 57 10.42 -19.59 12.96
N GLU A 58 11.57 -19.45 12.27
CA GLU A 58 12.29 -18.17 12.21
C GLU A 58 11.46 -17.09 11.50
N CYS A 59 10.77 -17.45 10.41
CA CYS A 59 9.90 -16.51 9.69
C CYS A 59 8.73 -16.00 10.57
N TRP A 60 8.09 -16.86 11.34
CA TRP A 60 7.06 -16.45 12.32
C TRP A 60 7.62 -15.52 13.41
N LYS A 61 8.86 -15.73 13.81
CA LYS A 61 9.52 -14.94 14.85
C LYS A 61 9.83 -13.52 14.37
N GLU A 62 10.36 -13.40 13.15
CA GLU A 62 10.59 -12.12 12.48
C GLU A 62 9.28 -11.34 12.28
N GLU A 63 8.23 -12.00 11.80
CA GLU A 63 6.90 -11.38 11.62
C GLU A 63 6.32 -10.89 12.95
N LYS A 64 6.42 -11.70 14.00
CA LYS A 64 5.97 -11.33 15.36
C LYS A 64 6.74 -10.12 15.90
N GLU A 65 8.03 -10.03 15.62
CA GLU A 65 8.86 -8.89 16.03
C GLU A 65 8.47 -7.61 15.30
N MET A 66 8.32 -7.68 13.96
CA MET A 66 7.88 -6.56 13.13
C MET A 66 6.50 -6.04 13.54
N LEU A 67 5.52 -6.93 13.72
CA LEU A 67 4.19 -6.56 14.21
C LEU A 67 4.27 -5.91 15.60
N GLY A 68 5.15 -6.41 16.47
CA GLY A 68 5.42 -5.81 17.77
C GLY A 68 5.99 -4.39 17.69
N GLU A 69 6.87 -4.12 16.73
CA GLU A 69 7.39 -2.77 16.46
C GLU A 69 6.32 -1.82 15.93
N GLN A 70 5.51 -2.26 14.97
CA GLN A 70 4.40 -1.47 14.45
C GLN A 70 3.38 -1.11 15.53
N ILE A 71 3.03 -2.07 16.39
CA ILE A 71 2.13 -1.83 17.53
C ILE A 71 2.72 -0.76 18.47
N ARG A 72 4.02 -0.82 18.75
CA ARG A 72 4.70 0.18 19.59
C ARG A 72 4.68 1.56 18.95
N GLU A 73 4.88 1.66 17.65
CA GLU A 73 4.83 2.95 16.94
C GLU A 73 3.42 3.55 16.98
N ILE A 74 2.40 2.75 16.64
CA ILE A 74 0.99 3.18 16.72
C ILE A 74 0.63 3.64 18.13
N GLN A 75 1.15 2.98 19.17
CA GLN A 75 0.93 3.39 20.56
C GLN A 75 1.55 4.77 20.86
N ARG A 76 2.76 5.06 20.36
CA ARG A 76 3.40 6.39 20.52
C ARG A 76 2.63 7.48 19.79
N GLU A 77 2.22 7.22 18.55
CA GLU A 77 1.42 8.17 17.77
C GLU A 77 0.08 8.48 18.45
N LYS A 78 -0.59 7.44 18.98
CA LYS A 78 -1.84 7.60 19.74
C LYS A 78 -1.64 8.48 20.98
N GLU A 79 -0.53 8.30 21.70
CA GLU A 79 -0.21 9.11 22.88
C GLU A 79 0.02 10.59 22.51
N MET A 80 0.84 10.83 21.48
CA MET A 80 1.10 12.16 20.92
C MET A 80 -0.19 12.86 20.46
N LEU A 81 -1.04 12.17 19.70
CA LEU A 81 -2.34 12.71 19.27
C LEU A 81 -3.25 12.99 20.46
N GLY A 82 -3.24 12.12 21.48
CA GLY A 82 -3.97 12.35 22.73
C GLY A 82 -3.52 13.62 23.47
N GLU A 83 -2.22 13.90 23.50
CA GLU A 83 -1.69 15.15 24.05
C GLU A 83 -2.12 16.38 23.26
N GLN A 84 -2.07 16.31 21.93
CA GLN A 84 -2.53 17.40 21.07
C GLN A 84 -4.02 17.69 21.26
N ILE A 85 -4.87 16.65 21.36
CA ILE A 85 -6.31 16.80 21.64
C ILE A 85 -6.53 17.52 22.98
N ARG A 86 -5.81 17.11 24.05
CA ARG A 86 -5.92 17.76 25.37
C ARG A 86 -5.51 19.23 25.31
N LYS A 87 -4.43 19.55 24.57
CA LYS A 87 -3.99 20.94 24.39
C LYS A 87 -5.07 21.76 23.67
N SER A 88 -5.59 21.26 22.55
CA SER A 88 -6.64 21.92 21.78
C SER A 88 -7.92 22.12 22.61
N GLN A 89 -8.29 21.15 23.45
CA GLN A 89 -9.45 21.29 24.35
C GLN A 89 -9.27 22.43 25.37
N ARG A 90 -8.08 22.56 25.98
CA ARG A 90 -7.81 23.69 26.91
C ARG A 90 -7.87 25.04 26.20
N GLU A 91 -7.30 25.14 25.00
CA GLU A 91 -7.36 26.36 24.19
C GLU A 91 -8.81 26.71 23.82
N LYS A 92 -9.61 25.70 23.45
CA LYS A 92 -11.05 25.86 23.20
C LYS A 92 -11.79 26.36 24.43
N GLU A 93 -11.56 25.81 25.62
CA GLU A 93 -12.20 26.27 26.86
C GLU A 93 -11.87 27.74 27.17
N VAL A 94 -10.61 28.15 26.97
CA VAL A 94 -10.19 29.55 27.14
C VAL A 94 -10.91 30.45 26.13
N ALA A 95 -10.97 30.05 24.86
CA ALA A 95 -11.68 30.80 23.82
C ALA A 95 -13.18 30.91 24.11
N GLU A 96 -13.85 29.82 24.52
CA GLU A 96 -15.25 29.82 24.92
C GLU A 96 -15.53 30.73 26.12
N ALA A 97 -14.63 30.74 27.12
CA ALA A 97 -14.73 31.64 28.26
C ALA A 97 -14.60 33.12 27.83
N GLN A 98 -13.74 33.42 26.86
CA GLN A 98 -13.60 34.76 26.29
C GLN A 98 -14.85 35.17 25.50
N VAL A 99 -15.39 34.29 24.65
CA VAL A 99 -16.64 34.54 23.91
C VAL A 99 -17.79 34.82 24.88
N ARG A 100 -17.96 34.01 25.93
CA ARG A 100 -18.98 34.24 26.98
C ARG A 100 -18.83 35.60 27.66
N LYS A 101 -17.59 36.08 27.87
CA LYS A 101 -17.33 37.42 28.43
C LYS A 101 -17.76 38.51 27.46
N LEU A 102 -17.43 38.37 26.17
CA LEU A 102 -17.80 39.32 25.12
C LEU A 102 -19.32 39.36 24.89
N GLU A 103 -20.00 38.21 24.88
CA GLU A 103 -21.46 38.14 24.78
C GLU A 103 -22.16 38.87 25.93
N LYS A 104 -21.69 38.67 27.17
CA LYS A 104 -22.16 39.42 28.34
C LYS A 104 -21.87 40.93 28.23
N ALA A 105 -20.73 41.29 27.65
CA ALA A 105 -20.37 42.68 27.40
C ALA A 105 -21.23 43.32 26.31
N LEU A 106 -21.70 42.56 25.31
CA LEU A 106 -22.55 43.03 24.20
C LEU A 106 -24.05 43.07 24.55
N THR A 107 -24.52 42.18 25.43
CA THR A 107 -25.92 42.20 25.91
C THR A 107 -26.23 43.41 26.81
N LYS A 108 -25.23 43.94 27.54
CA LYS A 108 -25.37 45.15 28.35
C LYS A 108 -25.68 46.43 27.53
N PRO A 109 -24.97 46.76 26.44
CA PRO A 109 -25.29 47.89 25.57
C PRO A 109 -26.56 47.67 24.75
N ARG A 110 -26.88 46.44 24.30
CA ARG A 110 -28.18 46.16 23.63
C ARG A 110 -29.38 46.54 24.49
N LYS A 111 -29.36 46.18 25.79
CA LYS A 111 -30.40 46.59 26.76
C LYS A 111 -30.43 48.10 27.06
N LYS A 112 -29.36 48.83 26.73
CA LYS A 112 -29.28 50.30 26.86
C LYS A 112 -29.63 51.05 25.57
N LEU A 113 -29.59 50.38 24.41
CA LEU A 113 -30.01 50.92 23.10
C LEU A 113 -31.53 50.74 22.87
N ASP A 114 -32.13 49.65 23.34
CA ASP A 114 -33.59 49.44 23.25
C ASP A 114 -34.46 50.55 23.90
N PRO A 115 -34.05 51.23 24.98
CA PRO A 115 -34.75 52.40 25.50
C PRO A 115 -34.49 53.69 24.71
N GLU A 116 -33.37 53.78 23.98
CA GLU A 116 -32.96 54.98 23.25
C GLU A 116 -33.69 55.08 21.88
N GLU A 117 -34.01 53.95 21.25
CA GLU A 117 -34.84 53.88 20.02
C GLU A 117 -36.35 54.04 20.28
N ARG A 118 -36.79 54.09 21.55
CA ARG A 118 -38.18 54.39 21.96
C ARG A 118 -38.42 55.85 22.36
N LYS A 119 -37.64 56.79 21.83
CA LYS A 119 -38.04 58.21 21.84
C LYS A 119 -38.87 58.49 20.58
N PRO A 120 -40.13 58.95 20.69
CA PRO A 120 -40.93 59.25 19.52
C PRO A 120 -40.32 60.43 18.77
N ASN A 121 -40.03 60.22 17.48
CA ASN A 121 -39.69 61.27 16.53
C ASN A 121 -40.75 62.38 16.56
N GLY A 122 -40.37 63.55 17.09
CA GLY A 122 -41.06 64.80 16.87
C GLY A 122 -40.40 65.55 15.71
N LEU A 123 -41.10 65.59 14.58
CA LEU A 123 -41.03 66.54 13.45
C LEU A 123 -39.73 67.35 13.24
N ARG A 124 -39.14 67.24 12.05
CA ARG A 124 -39.33 68.20 10.94
C ARG A 124 -38.59 67.78 9.67
N ASP A 125 -39.30 67.90 8.54
CA ASP A 125 -38.73 68.11 7.21
C ASP A 125 -37.64 69.18 7.24
N GLU A 126 -36.56 68.96 6.49
CA GLU A 126 -36.11 69.89 5.44
C GLU A 126 -34.89 69.30 4.72
N SER A 127 -35.04 69.18 3.41
CA SER A 127 -33.98 68.88 2.47
C SER A 127 -32.86 69.92 2.58
N GLN A 128 -31.64 69.49 2.87
CA GLN A 128 -30.43 70.20 2.47
C GLN A 128 -29.38 69.22 1.95
N GLU A 129 -29.39 69.13 0.63
CA GLU A 129 -28.30 68.80 -0.28
C GLU A 129 -27.00 69.50 0.14
N ILE A 130 -25.97 68.76 0.56
CA ILE A 130 -24.58 69.26 0.59
C ILE A 130 -23.62 68.14 0.15
N ALA A 131 -23.18 68.31 -1.11
CA ALA A 131 -21.88 68.02 -1.69
C ALA A 131 -21.14 66.72 -1.31
N VAL A 132 -21.08 65.83 -2.30
CA VAL A 132 -19.98 64.87 -2.48
C VAL A 132 -18.74 65.67 -2.85
N GLU A 133 -17.80 65.82 -1.91
CA GLU A 133 -16.44 66.25 -2.20
C GLU A 133 -15.49 65.08 -1.96
N THR A 134 -15.08 64.46 -3.06
CA THR A 134 -13.94 63.56 -3.12
C THR A 134 -12.67 64.37 -2.91
N VAL A 135 -11.99 64.17 -1.77
CA VAL A 135 -10.58 64.56 -1.61
C VAL A 135 -9.76 63.31 -1.33
N ALA A 136 -8.90 63.01 -2.30
CA ALA A 136 -7.80 62.09 -2.17
C ALA A 136 -6.68 62.71 -1.32
N GLY A 137 -5.99 61.87 -0.55
CA GLY A 137 -4.69 62.17 0.05
C GLY A 137 -4.74 62.87 1.42
N ASP A 138 -4.35 62.18 2.49
CA ASP A 138 -2.94 62.19 2.91
C ASP A 138 -2.74 61.45 4.24
N GLU A 139 -1.65 60.69 4.28
CA GLU A 139 -1.06 60.12 5.49
C GLU A 139 -0.87 61.19 6.57
N LYS A 140 -1.46 60.98 7.74
CA LYS A 140 -0.88 61.42 9.00
C LYS A 140 -0.91 60.29 10.01
N THR A 141 0.18 59.54 10.03
CA THR A 141 0.62 58.73 11.16
C THR A 141 0.85 59.63 12.36
N SER A 142 -0.09 59.73 13.28
CA SER A 142 0.19 60.11 14.67
C SER A 142 0.13 58.87 15.54
N GLU A 143 1.28 58.20 15.70
CA GLU A 143 1.46 57.16 16.71
C GLU A 143 1.42 57.80 18.11
N GLU A 144 0.24 57.99 18.70
CA GLU A 144 0.15 58.15 20.15
C GLU A 144 0.33 56.78 20.81
N LYS A 145 1.58 56.43 21.10
CA LYS A 145 1.95 55.28 21.93
C LYS A 145 1.54 55.54 23.38
N LYS A 146 0.33 55.11 23.75
CA LYS A 146 -0.04 54.95 25.17
C LYS A 146 0.61 53.68 25.72
N VAL A 147 1.73 53.84 26.41
CA VAL A 147 2.36 52.77 27.20
C VAL A 147 1.68 52.70 28.56
N PHE A 148 1.03 51.57 28.86
CA PHE A 148 0.60 51.24 30.23
C PHE A 148 1.63 50.30 30.85
N MET A 149 2.18 50.66 32.02
CA MET A 149 3.06 49.79 32.80
C MET A 149 2.29 49.12 33.94
N VAL A 150 2.29 47.78 33.95
CA VAL A 150 1.94 46.96 35.12
C VAL A 150 2.94 45.80 35.19
N GLY A 151 3.87 45.86 36.15
CA GLY A 151 4.76 44.75 36.51
C GLY A 151 5.85 44.40 35.48
N ASN A 152 6.91 43.73 35.95
CA ASN A 152 8.19 43.49 35.26
C ASN A 152 8.16 42.54 34.04
N LEU A 153 7.10 42.52 33.21
CA LEU A 153 7.12 41.82 31.92
C LEU A 153 6.74 42.79 30.79
N GLY A 154 7.73 43.26 30.05
CA GLY A 154 7.50 44.08 28.86
C GLY A 154 6.88 43.26 27.73
N ILE A 155 5.56 43.40 27.52
CA ILE A 155 4.90 42.90 26.30
C ILE A 155 4.97 44.00 25.25
N ARG A 156 5.77 43.76 24.20
CA ARG A 156 5.73 44.57 22.98
C ARG A 156 4.46 44.21 22.22
N VAL A 157 3.42 45.05 22.35
CA VAL A 157 2.21 44.93 21.54
C VAL A 157 2.51 45.55 20.17
N GLU A 158 2.89 44.69 19.22
CA GLU A 158 2.84 45.06 17.80
C GLU A 158 1.38 45.09 17.36
N ASN A 159 0.94 46.23 16.86
CA ASN A 159 -0.42 46.45 16.40
C ASN A 159 -0.60 45.76 15.03
N ARG A 160 -0.73 44.42 15.03
CA ARG A 160 -1.02 43.64 13.82
C ARG A 160 -2.51 43.72 13.52
N ASN A 161 -2.84 44.22 12.33
CA ASN A 161 -4.21 44.41 11.87
C ASN A 161 -4.93 43.05 11.67
N PRO A 162 -5.96 42.72 12.47
CA PRO A 162 -6.66 41.42 12.42
C PRO A 162 -7.45 41.19 11.12
N TYR A 163 -7.62 42.21 10.28
CA TYR A 163 -8.27 42.11 8.98
C TYR A 163 -7.37 41.47 7.90
N ARG A 164 -6.04 41.57 8.03
CA ARG A 164 -5.11 40.91 7.10
C ARG A 164 -4.97 39.42 7.40
N GLU A 165 -4.93 39.06 8.68
CA GLU A 165 -4.73 37.67 9.12
C GLU A 165 -5.94 36.80 8.80
N THR A 166 -7.16 37.35 8.91
CA THR A 166 -8.40 36.68 8.50
C THR A 166 -8.53 36.57 6.97
N ALA A 167 -8.06 37.55 6.21
CA ALA A 167 -8.00 37.46 4.75
C ALA A 167 -6.92 36.47 4.27
N GLU A 168 -5.78 36.38 4.95
CA GLU A 168 -4.71 35.42 4.66
C GLU A 168 -5.13 34.00 5.03
N LYS A 169 -5.74 33.76 6.20
CA LYS A 169 -6.32 32.46 6.57
C LYS A 169 -7.44 32.03 5.64
N SER A 170 -8.33 32.96 5.25
CA SER A 170 -9.39 32.67 4.28
C SER A 170 -8.82 32.33 2.90
N LYS A 171 -7.71 32.95 2.49
CA LYS A 171 -7.00 32.61 1.26
C LYS A 171 -6.28 31.28 1.36
N GLU A 172 -5.69 30.95 2.50
CA GLU A 172 -5.01 29.67 2.75
C GLU A 172 -6.01 28.50 2.74
N ILE A 173 -7.17 28.66 3.38
CA ILE A 173 -8.26 27.66 3.35
C ILE A 173 -8.89 27.54 1.95
N ALA A 174 -9.05 28.66 1.24
CA ALA A 174 -9.54 28.65 -0.14
C ALA A 174 -8.51 28.00 -1.11
N VAL A 175 -7.22 28.20 -0.89
CA VAL A 175 -6.16 27.56 -1.69
C VAL A 175 -6.09 26.06 -1.39
N ASP A 176 -6.21 25.62 -0.14
CA ASP A 176 -6.23 24.20 0.21
C ASP A 176 -7.46 23.47 -0.38
N THR A 177 -8.66 24.05 -0.22
CA THR A 177 -9.90 23.48 -0.78
C THR A 177 -9.92 23.47 -2.30
N VAL A 178 -9.39 24.51 -2.96
CA VAL A 178 -9.20 24.52 -4.42
C VAL A 178 -8.17 23.48 -4.86
N THR A 179 -7.08 23.26 -4.11
CA THR A 179 -6.08 22.25 -4.50
C THR A 179 -6.59 20.81 -4.38
N ASP A 180 -7.47 20.50 -3.42
CA ASP A 180 -8.03 19.16 -3.28
C ASP A 180 -9.17 18.89 -4.29
N GLU A 181 -10.00 19.88 -4.60
CA GLU A 181 -10.99 19.79 -5.68
C GLU A 181 -10.33 19.78 -7.08
N GLU A 182 -9.26 20.56 -7.31
CA GLU A 182 -8.48 20.52 -8.56
C GLU A 182 -7.72 19.20 -8.73
N LYS A 183 -7.19 18.60 -7.65
CA LYS A 183 -6.55 17.26 -7.69
C LYS A 183 -7.54 16.16 -8.10
N GLU A 184 -8.82 16.28 -7.72
CA GLU A 184 -9.83 15.29 -8.09
C GLU A 184 -10.27 15.43 -9.56
N GLY A 185 -10.36 16.67 -10.07
CA GLY A 185 -10.64 16.96 -11.48
C GLY A 185 -9.47 16.74 -12.45
N MET A 186 -8.22 16.78 -11.97
CA MET A 186 -7.00 16.53 -12.75
C MET A 186 -6.50 15.08 -12.73
N LYS A 187 -7.27 14.12 -12.18
CA LYS A 187 -6.87 12.71 -12.24
C LYS A 187 -6.73 12.30 -13.73
N PRO A 188 -5.56 11.78 -14.15
CA PRO A 188 -5.37 11.39 -15.53
C PRO A 188 -6.45 10.37 -15.94
N LYS A 189 -6.99 10.52 -17.15
CA LYS A 189 -8.02 9.62 -17.66
C LYS A 189 -7.52 8.18 -17.59
N LYS A 190 -8.19 7.36 -16.77
CA LYS A 190 -7.91 5.94 -16.66
C LYS A 190 -8.23 5.24 -17.98
N THR A 191 -7.41 4.26 -18.33
CA THR A 191 -7.64 3.39 -19.48
C THR A 191 -8.68 2.36 -19.08
N VAL A 192 -9.84 2.39 -19.75
CA VAL A 192 -10.89 1.40 -19.52
C VAL A 192 -10.45 0.03 -20.01
N ILE A 193 -10.38 -0.93 -19.09
CA ILE A 193 -10.18 -2.34 -19.43
C ILE A 193 -11.52 -2.90 -19.89
N ARG A 194 -11.56 -3.50 -21.09
CA ARG A 194 -12.79 -4.05 -21.68
C ARG A 194 -12.95 -5.53 -21.39
N GLU A 195 -11.85 -6.18 -21.06
CA GLU A 195 -11.72 -7.60 -20.83
C GLU A 195 -12.02 -7.93 -19.37
N SER A 196 -12.94 -8.88 -19.12
CA SER A 196 -13.27 -9.26 -17.74
C SER A 196 -12.26 -10.21 -17.09
N LYS A 197 -11.29 -10.69 -17.86
CA LYS A 197 -10.31 -11.71 -17.47
C LYS A 197 -8.97 -11.28 -18.02
N ILE A 198 -8.06 -10.90 -17.13
CA ILE A 198 -6.79 -10.28 -17.52
C ILE A 198 -5.59 -10.95 -16.87
N LEU A 199 -4.45 -10.81 -17.54
CA LEU A 199 -3.14 -11.18 -17.06
C LEU A 199 -2.35 -9.91 -16.74
N ILE A 200 -1.90 -9.79 -15.49
CA ILE A 200 -0.95 -8.78 -15.06
C ILE A 200 0.40 -9.46 -14.93
N THR A 201 1.43 -8.90 -15.56
CA THR A 201 2.76 -9.50 -15.63
C THR A 201 3.84 -8.43 -15.56
N PRO A 202 5.05 -8.72 -15.05
CA PRO A 202 6.15 -7.79 -15.26
C PRO A 202 6.44 -7.63 -16.75
N LYS A 203 7.24 -6.62 -17.10
CA LYS A 203 7.65 -6.39 -18.49
C LYS A 203 8.43 -7.59 -19.07
N ILE A 204 7.73 -8.47 -19.78
CA ILE A 204 8.24 -9.69 -20.42
C ILE A 204 8.35 -9.54 -21.95
N GLY A 205 7.67 -8.55 -22.54
CA GLY A 205 7.73 -8.25 -23.97
C GLY A 205 6.63 -8.91 -24.81
N VAL A 206 5.68 -9.59 -24.17
CA VAL A 206 4.55 -10.25 -24.82
C VAL A 206 3.37 -9.29 -24.87
N LYS A 207 2.78 -9.09 -26.06
CA LYS A 207 1.63 -8.21 -26.26
C LYS A 207 0.35 -9.00 -26.45
N GLY A 208 -0.72 -8.60 -25.79
CA GLY A 208 -2.07 -9.15 -25.93
C GLY A 208 -3.11 -8.11 -25.49
N LYS A 209 -4.38 -8.32 -25.82
CA LYS A 209 -5.45 -7.39 -25.39
C LYS A 209 -5.72 -7.54 -23.89
N SER A 210 -5.67 -8.77 -23.42
CA SER A 210 -5.85 -9.11 -22.01
C SER A 210 -4.54 -9.10 -21.20
N ILE A 211 -3.41 -8.61 -21.75
CA ILE A 211 -2.09 -8.65 -21.09
C ILE A 211 -1.64 -7.24 -20.70
N PHE A 212 -1.38 -7.02 -19.42
CA PHE A 212 -0.99 -5.74 -18.87
C PHE A 212 0.35 -5.85 -18.15
N GLU A 213 1.33 -5.07 -18.61
CA GLU A 213 2.70 -5.13 -18.08
C GLU A 213 2.96 -4.06 -17.01
N TYR A 214 3.57 -4.46 -15.89
CA TYR A 214 4.10 -3.54 -14.88
C TYR A 214 5.63 -3.39 -14.94
N ARG A 215 6.12 -2.27 -14.41
CA ARG A 215 7.55 -1.98 -14.22
C ARG A 215 7.81 -1.74 -12.75
N LYS A 216 8.91 -2.27 -12.21
CA LYS A 216 9.31 -2.09 -10.80
C LYS A 216 9.25 -0.63 -10.36
N SER A 217 9.79 0.28 -11.18
CA SER A 217 9.85 1.72 -10.88
C SER A 217 8.49 2.43 -10.88
N ALA A 218 7.42 1.79 -11.34
CA ALA A 218 6.12 2.41 -11.50
C ALA A 218 5.01 1.65 -10.76
N LEU A 219 5.34 0.70 -9.89
CA LEU A 219 4.37 -0.15 -9.17
C LEU A 219 3.33 0.69 -8.42
N ASN A 220 3.78 1.67 -7.63
CA ASN A 220 2.92 2.51 -6.79
C ASN A 220 1.87 3.33 -7.55
N THR A 221 2.08 3.58 -8.85
CA THR A 221 1.18 4.38 -9.69
C THR A 221 0.61 3.56 -10.85
N TRP A 222 0.84 2.25 -10.84
CA TRP A 222 0.49 1.39 -11.97
C TRP A 222 -1.03 1.21 -12.06
N LYS A 223 -1.68 0.93 -10.93
CA LYS A 223 -3.13 0.73 -10.82
C LYS A 223 -3.91 1.95 -11.31
N ASP A 224 -3.43 3.16 -10.97
CA ASP A 224 -4.09 4.43 -11.30
C ASP A 224 -4.29 4.67 -12.80
N LYS A 225 -3.57 3.94 -13.66
CA LYS A 225 -3.66 4.06 -15.11
C LYS A 225 -4.85 3.32 -15.70
N PHE A 226 -5.49 2.45 -14.94
CA PHE A 226 -6.51 1.53 -15.44
C PHE A 226 -7.78 1.58 -14.62
N ASP A 227 -8.90 1.40 -15.31
CA ASP A 227 -10.22 1.22 -14.71
C ASP A 227 -10.59 -0.27 -14.75
N PHE A 228 -10.77 -0.86 -13.57
CA PHE A 228 -11.04 -2.28 -13.35
C PHE A 228 -12.52 -2.61 -13.22
N ALA A 229 -13.45 -1.66 -13.46
CA ALA A 229 -14.89 -1.88 -13.26
C ALA A 229 -15.46 -3.11 -13.98
N ASN A 230 -14.87 -3.51 -15.13
CA ASN A 230 -15.30 -4.68 -15.89
C ASN A 230 -14.52 -5.96 -15.55
N VAL A 231 -13.47 -5.89 -14.73
CA VAL A 231 -12.53 -6.97 -14.47
C VAL A 231 -13.07 -7.85 -13.34
N GLU A 232 -13.27 -9.13 -13.65
CA GLU A 232 -13.73 -10.13 -12.69
C GLU A 232 -12.58 -10.94 -12.13
N SER A 233 -11.67 -11.40 -13.01
CA SER A 233 -10.61 -12.32 -12.64
C SER A 233 -9.27 -11.85 -13.17
N VAL A 234 -8.27 -11.91 -12.30
CA VAL A 234 -6.89 -11.52 -12.57
C VAL A 234 -5.97 -12.70 -12.32
N VAL A 235 -5.13 -13.03 -13.30
CA VAL A 235 -3.90 -13.80 -13.03
C VAL A 235 -2.78 -12.78 -12.87
N PHE A 236 -2.08 -12.84 -11.74
CA PHE A 236 -0.99 -11.94 -11.42
C PHE A 236 0.32 -12.73 -11.39
N LEU A 237 1.16 -12.54 -12.41
CA LEU A 237 2.49 -13.11 -12.46
C LEU A 237 3.45 -12.28 -11.61
N VAL A 238 4.11 -12.92 -10.65
CA VAL A 238 5.05 -12.24 -9.74
C VAL A 238 6.49 -12.71 -9.97
N ASN A 239 7.40 -11.74 -9.99
CA ASN A 239 8.84 -11.99 -9.84
C ASN A 239 9.24 -11.59 -8.41
N LEU A 240 9.45 -12.57 -7.55
CA LEU A 240 9.91 -12.35 -6.18
C LEU A 240 11.43 -12.19 -6.17
N THR A 241 11.89 -11.07 -5.64
CA THR A 241 13.32 -10.75 -5.58
C THR A 241 13.84 -10.67 -4.15
N GLU A 242 15.15 -10.57 -3.95
CA GLU A 242 15.73 -10.29 -2.62
C GLU A 242 15.46 -8.85 -2.15
N ASP A 243 15.07 -7.96 -3.07
CA ASP A 243 14.65 -6.60 -2.74
C ASP A 243 13.26 -6.60 -2.07
N GLU A 244 13.29 -6.46 -0.74
CA GLU A 244 12.11 -6.37 0.11
C GLU A 244 11.18 -5.21 -0.27
N GLU A 245 11.72 -4.03 -0.61
CA GLU A 245 10.91 -2.86 -0.96
C GLU A 245 10.08 -3.13 -2.23
N THR A 246 10.68 -3.80 -3.22
CA THR A 246 9.95 -4.22 -4.44
C THR A 246 8.85 -5.23 -4.11
N ASN A 247 9.12 -6.21 -3.24
CA ASN A 247 8.12 -7.22 -2.87
C ASN A 247 6.97 -6.57 -2.07
N GLN A 248 7.26 -5.67 -1.14
CA GLN A 248 6.22 -4.92 -0.41
C GLN A 248 5.31 -4.15 -1.37
N LYS A 249 5.87 -3.48 -2.38
CA LYS A 249 5.09 -2.77 -3.41
C LYS A 249 4.23 -3.70 -4.27
N LEU A 250 4.72 -4.91 -4.58
CA LEU A 250 3.92 -5.92 -5.28
C LEU A 250 2.74 -6.39 -4.42
N GLY A 251 2.98 -6.64 -3.14
CA GLY A 251 1.95 -6.99 -2.17
C GLY A 251 0.87 -5.92 -2.05
N ALA A 252 1.28 -4.65 -1.89
CA ALA A 252 0.35 -3.53 -1.85
C ALA A 252 -0.53 -3.47 -3.11
N LEU A 253 0.05 -3.63 -4.29
CA LEU A 253 -0.70 -3.66 -5.54
C LEU A 253 -1.70 -4.83 -5.61
N VAL A 254 -1.33 -6.02 -5.12
CA VAL A 254 -2.25 -7.17 -5.04
C VAL A 254 -3.44 -6.85 -4.13
N LEU A 255 -3.19 -6.26 -2.97
CA LEU A 255 -4.24 -5.90 -2.01
C LEU A 255 -5.17 -4.82 -2.58
N GLU A 256 -4.62 -3.78 -3.20
CA GLU A 256 -5.41 -2.74 -3.86
C GLU A 256 -6.26 -3.29 -5.02
N LEU A 257 -5.77 -4.29 -5.75
CA LEU A 257 -6.54 -4.96 -6.81
C LEU A 257 -7.65 -5.83 -6.20
N ALA A 258 -7.39 -6.49 -5.08
CA ALA A 258 -8.35 -7.36 -4.41
C ALA A 258 -9.60 -6.60 -3.93
N GLU A 259 -9.51 -5.30 -3.73
CA GLU A 259 -10.66 -4.43 -3.43
C GLU A 259 -11.58 -4.19 -4.64
N GLU A 260 -11.05 -4.28 -5.87
CA GLU A 260 -11.79 -3.94 -7.10
C GLU A 260 -12.22 -5.16 -7.92
N VAL A 261 -11.54 -6.31 -7.78
CA VAL A 261 -11.79 -7.51 -8.61
C VAL A 261 -12.31 -8.69 -7.79
N LYS A 262 -13.06 -9.58 -8.44
CA LYS A 262 -13.71 -10.71 -7.75
C LYS A 262 -12.74 -11.84 -7.39
N GLU A 263 -11.70 -12.04 -8.19
CA GLU A 263 -10.73 -13.13 -7.97
C GLU A 263 -9.34 -12.75 -8.48
N ILE A 264 -8.31 -13.03 -7.67
CA ILE A 264 -6.91 -12.91 -8.03
C ILE A 264 -6.22 -14.26 -7.83
N THR A 265 -5.52 -14.74 -8.84
CA THR A 265 -4.61 -15.88 -8.74
C THR A 265 -3.18 -15.38 -8.92
N ILE A 266 -2.36 -15.49 -7.87
CA ILE A 266 -0.94 -15.14 -7.91
C ILE A 266 -0.16 -16.36 -8.38
N ILE A 267 0.63 -16.19 -9.42
CA ILE A 267 1.51 -17.23 -9.96
C ILE A 267 2.96 -16.75 -9.89
N PRO A 268 3.79 -17.34 -9.02
CA PRO A 268 5.22 -17.10 -9.03
C PRO A 268 5.82 -17.70 -10.31
N TYR A 269 6.46 -16.88 -11.13
CA TYR A 269 7.15 -17.37 -12.34
C TYR A 269 8.66 -17.18 -12.28
N MET A 270 9.14 -16.21 -11.49
CA MET A 270 10.54 -16.07 -11.13
C MET A 270 10.65 -15.84 -9.63
N MET A 271 11.55 -16.58 -9.00
CA MET A 271 11.80 -16.50 -7.56
C MET A 271 13.31 -16.45 -7.34
N GLU A 272 13.89 -15.25 -7.41
CA GLU A 272 15.31 -15.03 -7.11
C GLU A 272 15.57 -15.31 -5.62
N CYS A 273 14.59 -15.05 -4.75
CA CYS A 273 14.64 -15.31 -3.31
C CYS A 273 14.09 -16.69 -2.90
N ALA A 274 14.00 -17.67 -3.80
CA ALA A 274 13.43 -19.00 -3.50
C ALA A 274 14.10 -19.73 -2.31
N LYS A 275 15.33 -19.35 -1.95
CA LYS A 275 16.09 -19.97 -0.85
C LYS A 275 15.95 -19.24 0.50
N SER A 276 15.29 -18.08 0.54
CA SER A 276 15.36 -17.19 1.72
C SER A 276 14.28 -17.41 2.77
N GLY A 277 13.35 -18.37 2.63
CA GLY A 277 12.21 -18.55 3.55
C GLY A 277 11.19 -17.38 3.53
N LEU A 278 11.58 -16.22 3.00
CA LEU A 278 10.76 -15.02 2.88
C LEU A 278 9.54 -15.21 1.98
N VAL A 279 9.58 -16.15 1.03
CA VAL A 279 8.45 -16.44 0.12
C VAL A 279 7.18 -16.78 0.91
N GLU A 280 7.30 -17.58 1.98
CA GLU A 280 6.15 -17.94 2.83
C GLU A 280 5.65 -16.76 3.68
N SER A 281 6.54 -15.83 4.05
CA SER A 281 6.15 -14.56 4.68
C SER A 281 5.28 -13.73 3.73
N TRP A 282 5.76 -13.53 2.50
CA TRP A 282 5.04 -12.75 1.49
C TRP A 282 3.73 -13.39 1.09
N LYS A 283 3.74 -14.71 0.85
CA LYS A 283 2.53 -15.48 0.55
C LYS A 283 1.46 -15.24 1.62
N ARG A 284 1.81 -15.37 2.91
CA ARG A 284 0.88 -15.13 4.03
C ARG A 284 0.37 -13.70 4.10
N SER A 285 1.25 -12.72 3.87
CA SER A 285 0.90 -11.30 3.87
C SER A 285 -0.08 -10.94 2.74
N TRP A 286 0.07 -11.55 1.56
CA TRP A 286 -0.71 -11.19 0.37
C TRP A 286 -2.04 -11.93 0.24
N ILE A 287 -2.17 -13.13 0.83
CA ILE A 287 -3.42 -13.90 0.85
C ILE A 287 -4.37 -13.52 1.98
N THR A 288 -4.22 -12.31 2.54
CA THR A 288 -5.08 -11.80 3.61
C THR A 288 -6.52 -11.53 3.14
N ALA A 289 -6.71 -11.25 1.85
CA ALA A 289 -8.01 -11.12 1.23
C ALA A 289 -8.51 -12.48 0.69
N GLY A 290 -9.74 -12.86 1.04
CA GLY A 290 -10.29 -14.19 0.71
C GLY A 290 -10.50 -14.46 -0.79
N ASN A 291 -10.43 -13.43 -1.63
CA ASN A 291 -10.47 -13.52 -3.09
C ASN A 291 -9.08 -13.63 -3.75
N VAL A 292 -8.00 -13.69 -2.95
CA VAL A 292 -6.63 -13.86 -3.44
C VAL A 292 -6.18 -15.29 -3.18
N LYS A 293 -5.75 -15.98 -4.23
CA LYS A 293 -5.23 -17.35 -4.19
C LYS A 293 -3.78 -17.36 -4.62
N TRP A 294 -2.95 -18.05 -3.85
CA TRP A 294 -1.57 -18.34 -4.24
C TRP A 294 -1.50 -19.67 -4.96
N ASN A 295 -0.74 -19.71 -6.05
CA ASN A 295 -0.48 -20.94 -6.77
C ASN A 295 0.85 -21.57 -6.32
N ASP A 296 0.77 -22.74 -5.69
CA ASP A 296 1.91 -23.53 -5.20
C ASP A 296 2.57 -24.40 -6.27
N SER A 297 2.00 -24.46 -7.47
CA SER A 297 2.64 -25.07 -8.63
C SER A 297 3.92 -24.29 -8.94
N SER A 298 5.02 -24.75 -8.34
CA SER A 298 6.37 -24.39 -8.75
C SER A 298 6.55 -24.87 -10.18
N ALA A 299 6.32 -23.98 -11.15
CA ALA A 299 6.91 -24.19 -12.46
C ALA A 299 8.41 -24.34 -12.20
N SER A 300 8.89 -25.58 -12.37
CA SER A 300 10.22 -25.99 -11.99
C SER A 300 11.24 -24.94 -12.44
N GLY A 301 12.24 -24.65 -11.61
CA GLY A 301 13.27 -23.64 -11.82
C GLY A 301 14.14 -23.85 -13.07
N LYS A 302 13.51 -23.80 -14.25
CA LYS A 302 14.13 -23.83 -15.55
C LYS A 302 13.70 -22.58 -16.28
N THR A 303 14.47 -21.56 -15.98
CA THR A 303 15.06 -20.56 -16.87
C THR A 303 14.73 -19.14 -16.45
N GLY A 304 15.77 -18.37 -16.16
CA GLY A 304 15.72 -16.91 -16.25
C GLY A 304 15.51 -16.42 -17.70
N GLU A 305 14.93 -17.25 -18.58
CA GLU A 305 14.58 -16.87 -19.94
C GLU A 305 13.19 -16.25 -19.92
N LYS A 306 13.13 -14.98 -20.32
CA LYS A 306 11.86 -14.29 -20.57
C LYS A 306 11.09 -15.02 -21.67
N PHE A 307 9.77 -15.10 -21.53
CA PHE A 307 8.88 -15.57 -22.58
C PHE A 307 9.17 -14.83 -23.90
N LYS A 308 9.53 -15.56 -24.95
CA LYS A 308 9.82 -15.02 -26.29
C LYS A 308 8.54 -14.93 -27.13
N THR A 309 7.55 -15.77 -26.87
CA THR A 309 6.26 -15.79 -27.59
C THR A 309 5.06 -15.92 -26.64
N VAL A 310 3.85 -15.66 -27.15
CA VAL A 310 2.59 -15.83 -26.42
C VAL A 310 2.34 -17.30 -26.09
N GLU A 311 2.76 -18.21 -26.96
CA GLU A 311 2.60 -19.65 -26.82
C GLU A 311 3.39 -20.18 -25.63
N GLN A 312 4.63 -19.71 -25.44
CA GLN A 312 5.45 -20.07 -24.28
C GLN A 312 4.84 -19.59 -22.96
N LEU A 313 4.23 -18.40 -22.98
CA LEU A 313 3.52 -17.87 -21.83
C LEU A 313 2.26 -18.70 -21.52
N LEU A 314 1.52 -19.11 -22.55
CA LEU A 314 0.33 -19.95 -22.41
C LEU A 314 0.67 -21.34 -21.88
N GLU A 315 1.71 -21.98 -22.41
CA GLU A 315 2.20 -23.29 -21.95
C GLU A 315 2.55 -23.25 -20.45
N PHE A 316 3.33 -22.24 -20.03
CA PHE A 316 3.64 -22.01 -18.61
C PHE A 316 2.38 -21.84 -17.75
N LEU A 317 1.41 -21.05 -18.22
CA LEU A 317 0.19 -20.77 -17.44
C LEU A 317 -0.72 -22.01 -17.33
N GLU A 318 -0.75 -22.86 -18.36
CA GLU A 318 -1.50 -24.13 -18.36
C GLU A 318 -0.87 -25.17 -17.44
N GLU A 319 0.47 -25.26 -17.42
CA GLU A 319 1.19 -26.09 -16.46
C GLU A 319 0.98 -25.62 -15.01
N SER A 320 0.90 -24.30 -14.82
CA SER A 320 0.74 -23.70 -13.51
C SER A 320 -0.70 -23.83 -13.00
N THR A 321 -1.71 -23.67 -13.86
CA THR A 321 -3.13 -23.62 -13.47
C THR A 321 -4.00 -24.47 -14.38
N THR A 322 -4.65 -25.50 -13.84
CA THR A 322 -5.42 -26.46 -14.65
C THR A 322 -6.83 -26.01 -15.04
N GLU A 323 -7.38 -24.91 -14.51
CA GLU A 323 -8.76 -24.47 -14.83
C GLU A 323 -8.93 -22.93 -14.79
N ASN A 324 -7.93 -22.17 -15.22
CA ASN A 324 -8.03 -20.71 -15.15
C ASN A 324 -8.71 -20.08 -16.38
N LEU A 325 -9.82 -19.37 -16.16
CA LEU A 325 -10.60 -18.72 -17.21
C LEU A 325 -9.80 -17.63 -17.98
N VAL A 326 -8.77 -17.04 -17.37
CA VAL A 326 -7.85 -16.11 -18.03
C VAL A 326 -7.02 -16.84 -19.09
N VAL A 327 -6.55 -18.05 -18.82
CA VAL A 327 -5.75 -18.85 -19.77
C VAL A 327 -6.59 -19.24 -20.99
N ALA A 328 -7.83 -19.69 -20.76
CA ALA A 328 -8.78 -19.98 -21.84
C ALA A 328 -9.05 -18.74 -22.72
N LYS A 329 -9.14 -17.55 -22.10
CA LYS A 329 -9.32 -16.28 -22.81
C LYS A 329 -8.10 -15.94 -23.67
N LEU A 330 -6.89 -16.06 -23.12
CA LEU A 330 -5.64 -15.80 -23.85
C LEU A 330 -5.45 -16.76 -25.03
N ARG A 331 -5.81 -18.04 -24.87
CA ARG A 331 -5.84 -19.03 -25.97
C ARG A 331 -6.77 -18.61 -27.09
N LYS A 332 -7.97 -18.13 -26.77
CA LYS A 332 -8.91 -17.63 -27.79
C LYS A 332 -8.35 -16.41 -28.52
N GLU A 333 -7.64 -15.53 -27.82
CA GLU A 333 -7.00 -14.36 -28.43
C GLU A 333 -5.87 -14.74 -29.38
N SER A 334 -4.97 -15.66 -28.99
CA SER A 334 -3.83 -16.07 -29.83
C SER A 334 -4.28 -16.65 -31.17
N VAL A 335 -5.26 -17.57 -31.15
CA VAL A 335 -5.84 -18.17 -32.36
C VAL A 335 -6.47 -17.11 -33.29
N THR A 336 -7.17 -16.12 -32.72
CA THR A 336 -7.78 -15.04 -33.53
C THR A 336 -6.77 -14.03 -34.08
N SER A 337 -5.61 -13.87 -33.44
CA SER A 337 -4.55 -13.00 -33.95
C SER A 337 -3.75 -13.63 -35.09
N GLU A 338 -3.54 -14.95 -35.07
CA GLU A 338 -2.83 -15.67 -36.14
C GLU A 338 -3.61 -15.67 -37.46
N ALA A 339 -4.94 -15.80 -37.39
CA ALA A 339 -5.83 -15.81 -38.57
C ALA A 339 -5.83 -14.51 -39.40
N ARG A 340 -5.17 -13.43 -38.94
CA ARG A 340 -5.07 -12.16 -39.68
C ARG A 340 -3.77 -12.01 -40.48
N THR A 341 -2.93 -13.04 -40.54
CA THR A 341 -1.65 -12.95 -41.25
C THR A 341 -1.79 -13.46 -42.69
N LYS A 342 -1.89 -12.49 -43.62
CA LYS A 342 -1.82 -12.58 -45.11
C LYS A 342 -3.12 -12.88 -45.86
N GLU A 343 -3.92 -11.84 -46.09
CA GLU A 343 -4.42 -11.58 -47.44
C GLU A 343 -3.51 -10.52 -48.09
N ASN A 344 -2.64 -10.98 -48.98
CA ASN A 344 -1.85 -10.09 -49.84
C ASN A 344 -2.81 -9.28 -50.72
N LYS A 345 -3.08 -8.03 -50.34
CA LYS A 345 -3.58 -7.01 -51.26
C LYS A 345 -2.44 -6.59 -52.21
N TRP A 346 -2.23 -7.36 -53.28
CA TRP A 346 -1.85 -6.80 -54.57
C TRP A 346 -2.08 -7.83 -55.68
N SER A 347 -3.19 -7.67 -56.39
CA SER A 347 -3.46 -8.32 -57.68
C SER A 347 -4.43 -7.45 -58.48
N HIS A 348 -4.00 -6.23 -58.84
CA HIS A 348 -4.65 -5.43 -59.87
C HIS A 348 -3.60 -4.50 -60.50
N HIS A 349 -2.92 -4.95 -61.54
CA HIS A 349 -3.11 -4.51 -62.93
C HIS A 349 -1.95 -4.92 -63.83
#